data_AF-A0A730JWB3-F1
#
_entry.id   AF-A0A730JWB3-F1
#
_cell.length_a   1.000
_cell.length_b   1.000
_cell.length_c   1.000
_cell.angle_alpha   90.00
_cell.angle_beta   90.00
_cell.angle_gamma   90.00
#
_symmetry.space_group_name_H-M   'P 1'
#
loop_
_entity.id
_entity.type
_entity.pdbx_description
1 polymer ?
#
loop_
_entity_poly.entity_id
_entity_poly.type
_entity_poly.pdbx_seq_one_letter_code
_entity_poly.pdbx_strand_id
1 'polypeptide(L)'
;SMSATYGHPATEALVATLAGTEHDTGLDILKLENIAAYFREVRKKYHAFEGQLKGYDSRILVAQVPGGMLTNLEGQLKQQNAADKL
;
A
#
# COMPACT_ATOMS: atom_id res chain seq x y z
N SER A 1 -5.04 -0.43 6.41
CA SER A 1 -5.20 -1.82 5.88
C SER A 1 -5.10 -1.95 4.36
N MET A 2 -5.24 -0.85 3.59
CA MET A 2 -5.08 -0.78 2.13
C MET A 2 -3.90 0.11 1.68
N SER A 3 -3.02 0.47 2.61
CA SER A 3 -1.88 1.37 2.43
C SER A 3 -0.57 0.59 2.27
N ALA A 4 0.52 1.31 2.01
CA ALA A 4 1.88 0.83 1.75
C ALA A 4 2.04 0.05 0.44
N THR A 5 3.23 -0.53 0.23
CA THR A 5 3.63 -1.23 -1.01
C THR A 5 3.53 -0.28 -2.22
N TYR A 6 2.60 -0.53 -3.13
CA TYR A 6 2.32 0.27 -4.32
C TYR A 6 1.35 1.44 -4.04
N GLY A 7 0.75 1.49 -2.85
CA GLY A 7 -0.21 2.51 -2.43
C GLY A 7 0.40 3.64 -1.60
N HIS A 8 -0.45 4.53 -1.11
CA HIS A 8 -0.05 5.64 -0.25
C HIS A 8 0.44 5.16 1.13
N PRO A 9 1.22 6.00 1.85
CA PRO A 9 1.56 5.76 3.24
C PRO A 9 0.34 5.50 4.13
N ALA A 10 0.55 4.84 5.27
CA ALA A 10 -0.53 4.59 6.22
C ALA A 10 -1.04 5.90 6.84
N THR A 11 -2.32 6.20 6.62
CA THR A 11 -2.98 7.41 7.16
C THR A 11 -2.87 7.48 8.67
N GLU A 12 -3.08 6.36 9.37
CA GLU A 12 -3.02 6.27 10.83
C GLU A 12 -1.63 6.62 11.37
N ALA A 13 -0.58 6.22 10.66
CA ALA A 13 0.80 6.54 11.03
C ALA A 13 1.09 8.04 10.87
N LEU A 14 0.61 8.66 9.79
CA LEU A 14 0.74 10.11 9.58
C LEU A 14 -0.03 10.90 10.64
N VAL A 15 -1.28 10.51 10.91
CA VAL A 15 -2.11 11.13 11.96
C VAL A 15 -1.43 11.02 13.33
N ALA A 16 -0.93 9.84 13.70
CA ALA A 16 -0.24 9.66 14.97
C ALA A 16 1.07 10.46 15.06
N THR A 17 1.79 10.62 13.95
CA THR A 17 3.04 11.39 13.91
C THR A 17 2.80 12.90 14.09
N LEU A 18 1.69 13.41 13.56
CA LEU A 18 1.35 14.83 13.62
C LEU A 18 0.58 15.23 14.88
N ALA A 19 0.13 14.25 15.68
CA ALA A 19 -0.64 14.51 16.89
C ALA A 19 0.14 15.40 17.89
N GLY A 20 -0.50 16.46 18.36
CA GLY A 20 0.10 17.43 19.29
C GLY A 20 1.08 18.42 18.66
N THR A 21 1.27 18.40 17.34
CA THR A 21 2.08 19.41 16.61
C THR A 21 1.21 20.56 16.12
N GLU A 22 1.82 21.62 15.56
CA GLU A 22 1.07 22.69 14.87
C GLU A 22 0.30 22.19 13.63
N HIS A 23 0.65 21.00 13.14
CA HIS A 23 0.04 20.34 11.98
C HIS A 23 -0.88 19.18 12.41
N ASP A 24 -1.33 19.15 13.66
CA ASP A 24 -2.27 18.13 14.12
C ASP A 24 -3.51 18.07 13.21
N THR A 25 -3.82 16.87 12.76
CA THR A 25 -4.94 16.61 11.86
C THR A 25 -6.30 16.63 12.56
N GLY A 26 -6.34 16.50 13.88
CA GLY A 26 -7.57 16.40 14.67
C GLY A 26 -8.39 15.13 14.43
N LEU A 27 -7.84 14.15 13.71
CA LEU A 27 -8.52 12.90 13.38
C LEU A 27 -8.42 11.89 14.54
N ASP A 28 -9.54 11.22 14.82
CA ASP A 28 -9.64 10.21 15.86
C ASP A 28 -9.05 8.87 15.38
N ILE A 29 -7.90 8.49 15.95
CA ILE A 29 -7.18 7.25 15.62
C ILE A 29 -8.04 6.00 15.85
N LEU A 30 -8.91 5.96 16.86
CA LEU A 30 -9.74 4.79 17.14
C LEU A 30 -10.80 4.61 16.04
N LYS A 31 -11.35 5.72 15.52
CA LYS A 31 -12.26 5.66 14.37
C LYS A 31 -11.55 5.21 13.11
N LEU A 32 -10.33 5.68 12.89
CA LEU A 32 -9.52 5.24 11.75
C LEU A 32 -9.22 3.73 11.82
N GLU A 33 -8.88 3.18 12.98
CA GLU A 33 -8.63 1.74 13.07
C GLU A 33 -9.90 0.90 12.86
N ASN A 34 -11.07 1.38 13.29
CA ASN A 34 -12.34 0.71 12.97
C ASN A 34 -12.58 0.63 11.44
N ILE A 35 -12.26 1.71 10.71
CA ILE A 35 -12.31 1.74 9.25
C ILE A 35 -11.27 0.78 8.65
N ALA A 36 -10.04 0.79 9.16
CA ALA A 36 -8.99 -0.10 8.68
C ALA A 36 -9.35 -1.57 8.91
N ALA A 37 -9.96 -1.91 10.05
CA ALA A 37 -10.46 -3.25 10.35
C ALA A 37 -11.53 -3.70 9.34
N TYR A 38 -12.49 -2.84 8.99
CA TYR A 38 -13.45 -3.12 7.93
C TYR A 38 -12.76 -3.44 6.60
N PHE A 39 -11.83 -2.60 6.16
CA PHE A 39 -11.12 -2.82 4.90
C PHE A 39 -10.19 -4.04 4.92
N ARG A 40 -9.70 -4.46 6.10
CA ARG A 40 -8.92 -5.70 6.26
C ARG A 40 -9.75 -6.92 5.90
N GLU A 41 -11.03 -6.92 6.23
CA GLU A 41 -11.97 -7.99 5.82
C GLU A 41 -12.34 -7.87 4.33
N VAL A 42 -12.55 -6.66 3.82
CA VAL A 42 -12.82 -6.44 2.39
C VAL A 42 -11.67 -6.94 1.52
N ARG A 43 -10.41 -6.66 1.89
CA ARG A 43 -9.20 -7.04 1.14
C ARG A 43 -9.11 -8.55 0.89
N LYS A 44 -9.55 -9.38 1.84
CA LYS A 44 -9.55 -10.85 1.70
C LYS A 44 -10.33 -11.33 0.47
N LYS A 45 -11.39 -10.61 0.09
CA LYS A 45 -12.21 -10.92 -1.11
C LYS A 45 -11.42 -10.76 -2.41
N TYR A 46 -10.34 -9.97 -2.40
CA TYR A 46 -9.55 -9.62 -3.58
C TYR A 46 -8.17 -10.29 -3.61
N HIS A 47 -7.94 -11.33 -2.78
CA HIS A 47 -6.64 -12.00 -2.66
C HIS A 47 -6.04 -12.48 -4.01
N ALA A 48 -6.89 -12.82 -4.99
CA ALA A 48 -6.45 -13.25 -6.32
C ALA A 48 -5.76 -12.15 -7.15
N PHE A 49 -5.94 -10.88 -6.77
CA PHE A 49 -5.39 -9.71 -7.47
C PHE A 49 -4.24 -9.04 -6.71
N GLU A 50 -3.81 -9.62 -5.59
CA GLU A 50 -2.69 -9.08 -4.80
C GLU A 50 -1.37 -9.21 -5.57
N GLY A 51 -0.59 -8.12 -5.58
CA GLY A 51 0.78 -8.10 -6.10
C GLY A 51 1.74 -8.93 -5.22
N GLN A 52 2.94 -9.20 -5.72
CA GLN A 52 3.88 -10.06 -4.99
C GLN A 52 4.62 -9.33 -3.86
N LEU A 53 4.69 -8.00 -3.92
CA LEU A 53 5.46 -7.19 -2.98
C LEU A 53 4.81 -7.17 -1.60
N LYS A 54 5.56 -7.64 -0.61
CA LYS A 54 5.18 -7.61 0.80
C LYS A 54 6.09 -6.63 1.53
N GLY A 55 5.54 -5.49 1.96
CA GLY A 55 6.28 -4.47 2.70
C GLY A 55 6.90 -3.38 1.83
N TYR A 56 8.01 -2.80 2.27
CA TYR A 56 8.68 -1.69 1.58
C TYR A 56 9.86 -2.21 0.75
N ASP A 57 9.94 -1.78 -0.51
CA ASP A 57 11.06 -2.09 -1.39
C ASP A 57 11.76 -0.80 -1.83
N SER A 58 12.99 -0.61 -1.36
CA SER A 58 13.79 0.58 -1.67
C SER A 58 14.19 0.67 -3.14
N ARG A 59 14.13 -0.42 -3.91
CA ARG A 59 14.42 -0.42 -5.35
C ARG A 59 13.42 0.43 -6.12
N ILE A 60 12.20 0.62 -5.60
CA ILE A 60 11.18 1.51 -6.17
C ILE A 60 11.69 2.96 -6.21
N LEU A 61 12.43 3.40 -5.18
CA LEU A 61 13.01 4.75 -5.11
C LEU A 61 14.09 4.97 -6.18
N VAL A 62 14.74 3.89 -6.62
CA VAL A 62 15.79 3.93 -7.66
C VAL A 62 15.17 3.83 -9.05
N ALA A 63 14.21 2.92 -9.24
CA ALA A 63 13.58 2.67 -10.53
C ALA A 63 12.66 3.83 -10.98
N GLN A 64 12.19 4.67 -10.06
CA GLN A 64 11.32 5.82 -10.35
C GLN A 64 10.04 5.46 -11.11
N VAL A 65 9.60 4.20 -11.02
CA VAL A 65 8.37 3.72 -11.65
C VAL A 65 7.22 3.86 -10.65
N PRO A 66 6.16 4.63 -10.98
CA PRO A 66 4.92 4.67 -10.20
C PRO A 66 4.39 3.29 -9.81
N GLY A 67 3.94 3.13 -8.57
CA GLY A 67 3.52 1.84 -8.00
C GLY A 67 2.49 1.09 -8.86
N GLY A 68 1.47 1.78 -9.38
CA GLY A 68 0.47 1.16 -10.25
C GLY A 68 1.02 0.64 -11.59
N MET A 69 2.10 1.23 -12.11
CA MET A 69 2.76 0.73 -13.32
C MET A 69 3.62 -0.52 -13.02
N LEU A 70 4.22 -0.61 -11.83
CA LEU A 70 4.96 -1.80 -11.39
C LEU A 70 4.04 -3.02 -11.26
N THR A 71 2.89 -2.88 -10.58
CA THR A 71 1.94 -4.00 -10.44
C THR A 71 1.39 -4.46 -11.80
N ASN A 72 1.21 -3.52 -12.74
CA ASN A 72 0.79 -3.85 -14.10
C ASN A 72 1.87 -4.60 -14.87
N LEU A 73 3.14 -4.16 -14.77
CA LEU A 73 4.28 -4.83 -15.40
C LEU A 73 4.47 -6.26 -14.87
N GLU A 74 4.35 -6.47 -13.55
CA GLU A 74 4.35 -7.82 -12.96
C GLU A 74 3.26 -8.71 -13.56
N GLY A 75 2.04 -8.18 -13.71
CA GLY A 75 0.93 -8.87 -14.36
C GLY A 75 1.25 -9.28 -15.80
N GLN A 76 1.85 -8.38 -16.58
CA GLN A 76 2.24 -8.64 -17.97
C GLN A 76 3.32 -9.71 -18.08
N LEU A 77 4.38 -9.62 -17.27
CA LEU A 77 5.46 -10.61 -17.28
C LEU A 77 4.97 -12.01 -16.86
N LYS A 78 4.04 -12.07 -15.90
CA LYS A 78 3.41 -13.33 -15.50
C LYS A 78 2.57 -13.94 -16.63
N GLN A 79 1.82 -13.13 -17.38
CA GLN A 79 1.09 -13.60 -18.57
C GLN A 79 2.01 -14.10 -19.69
N GLN A 80 3.23 -13.54 -19.78
CA GLN A 80 4.23 -13.89 -20.79
C GLN A 80 5.17 -15.03 -20.36
N ASN A 81 4.97 -15.64 -19.19
CA ASN A 81 5.91 -16.62 -18.60
C ASN A 81 7.34 -16.07 -18.49
N ALA A 82 7.50 -14.78 -18.22
CA ALA A 82 8.79 -14.07 -18.13
C ALA A 82 8.96 -13.36 -16.77
N ALA A 83 8.38 -13.93 -15.71
CA ALA A 83 8.40 -13.34 -14.36
C ALA A 83 9.82 -13.22 -13.77
N ASP A 84 10.79 -13.95 -14.32
CA ASP A 84 12.22 -13.89 -13.98
C ASP A 84 12.92 -12.61 -14.48
N LYS A 85 12.28 -11.83 -15.35
CA LYS A 85 12.84 -10.61 -15.95
C LYS A 85 12.44 -9.32 -15.22
N LEU A 86 11.82 -9.43 -14.05
CA LEU A 86 11.41 -8.29 -13.21
C LEU A 86 12.59 -7.65 -12.47
#